data_AF-A0A0F9QNJ2-F1
#
_entry.id   AF-A0A0F9QNJ2-F1
#
_cell.length_a   1.000
_cell.length_b   1.000
_cell.length_c   1.000
_cell.angle_alpha   90.00
_cell.angle_beta   90.00
_cell.angle_gamma   90.00
#
_symmetry.space_group_name_H-M   'P 1'
#
loop_
_entity.id
_entity.type
_entity.pdbx_description
1 polymer ?
#
loop_
_entity_poly.entity_id
_entity_poly.type
_entity_poly.pdbx_seq_one_letter_code
_entity_poly.pdbx_strand_id
1 'polypeptide(L)' 'MAKKLTKAKAREILRDGKVHGKKLTAKQKRFLGARTGGSRRKRG' A
#
# COMPACT_ATOMS: atom_id res chain seq x y z
N MET A 1 17.79 -9.41 -7.24
CA MET A 1 17.33 -8.36 -6.29
C MET A 1 15.81 -8.50 -6.12
N ALA A 2 15.32 -8.94 -4.97
CA ALA A 2 13.86 -9.01 -4.75
C ALA A 2 13.27 -7.60 -4.88
N LYS A 3 12.30 -7.40 -5.79
CA LYS A 3 11.63 -6.10 -6.00
C LYS A 3 10.90 -5.69 -4.71
N LYS A 4 11.63 -5.04 -3.78
CA LYS A 4 11.05 -4.52 -2.55
C LYS A 4 9.97 -3.50 -2.94
N LEU A 5 8.79 -3.64 -2.34
CA LEU A 5 7.69 -2.68 -2.51
C LEU A 5 8.15 -1.30 -2.03
N THR A 6 8.42 -0.39 -2.96
CA THR A 6 8.85 0.98 -2.65
C THR A 6 7.65 1.83 -2.22
N LYS A 7 7.91 2.92 -1.48
CA LYS A 7 6.86 3.88 -1.09
C LYS A 7 6.16 4.49 -2.31
N ALA A 8 6.90 4.74 -3.38
CA ALA A 8 6.36 5.24 -4.64
C ALA A 8 5.40 4.20 -5.25
N LYS A 9 5.84 2.94 -5.35
CA LYS A 9 4.99 1.88 -5.91
C LYS A 9 3.75 1.61 -5.08
N ALA A 10 3.86 1.70 -3.75
CA ALA A 10 2.72 1.59 -2.86
C ALA A 10 1.70 2.73 -3.06
N ARG A 11 2.15 3.96 -3.35
CA ARG A 11 1.26 5.09 -3.68
C ARG A 11 0.55 4.87 -5.02
N GLU A 12 1.28 4.43 -6.05
CA GLU A 12 0.68 4.09 -7.35
C GLU A 12 -0.42 3.04 -7.20
N ILE A 13 -0.12 1.93 -6.52
CA ILE A 13 -1.09 0.84 -6.29
C ILE A 13 -2.34 1.35 -5.55
N LEU A 14 -2.19 2.24 -4.57
CA LEU A 14 -3.33 2.85 -3.89
C LEU A 14 -4.16 3.77 -4.79
N ARG A 15 -3.51 4.58 -5.64
CA ARG A 15 -4.19 5.45 -6.61
C ARG A 15 -4.96 4.62 -7.64
N ASP A 16 -4.35 3.55 -8.13
CA ASP A 16 -4.95 2.63 -9.09
C ASP A 16 -6.08 1.79 -8.46
N GLY A 17 -6.02 1.57 -7.15
CA GLY A 17 -7.01 0.80 -6.40
C GLY A 17 -7.01 -0.71 -6.74
N LYS A 18 -6.05 -1.18 -7.53
CA LYS A 18 -5.89 -2.56 -7.98
C LYS A 18 -4.42 -2.96 -8.03
N VAL A 19 -4.15 -4.25 -7.88
CA VAL A 19 -2.82 -4.85 -8.03
C VAL A 19 -2.94 -6.12 -8.86
N HIS A 20 -2.11 -6.27 -9.90
CA HIS A 20 -2.18 -7.42 -10.83
C HIS A 20 -3.60 -7.67 -11.40
N GLY A 21 -4.33 -6.62 -11.75
CA GLY A 21 -5.70 -6.72 -12.27
C GLY A 21 -6.79 -7.00 -11.22
N LYS A 22 -6.42 -7.24 -9.95
CA LYS A 22 -7.37 -7.50 -8.85
C LYS A 22 -7.58 -6.24 -8.01
N LYS A 23 -8.82 -5.92 -7.66
CA LYS A 23 -9.15 -4.82 -6.74
C LYS A 23 -8.46 -5.03 -5.39
N LEU A 24 -7.96 -3.96 -4.79
CA LEU A 24 -7.36 -4.02 -3.47
C LEU A 24 -8.41 -4.28 -2.40
N THR A 25 -8.14 -5.28 -1.56
CA THR A 25 -8.91 -5.50 -0.32
C THR A 25 -8.67 -4.38 0.69
N ALA A 26 -9.59 -4.20 1.64
CA ALA A 26 -9.42 -3.23 2.71
C ALA A 26 -8.13 -3.45 3.52
N LYS A 27 -7.75 -4.72 3.77
CA LYS A 27 -6.49 -5.07 4.45
C LYS A 27 -5.26 -4.61 3.65
N GLN A 28 -5.27 -4.84 2.33
CA GLN A 28 -4.17 -4.40 1.45
C GLN A 28 -4.11 -2.88 1.39
N LYS A 29 -5.24 -2.17 1.25
CA LYS A 29 -5.28 -0.70 1.28
C LYS A 29 -4.67 -0.15 2.56
N ARG A 30 -5.00 -0.72 3.72
CA ARG A 30 -4.41 -0.33 5.02
C ARG A 30 -2.90 -0.59 5.07
N PHE A 31 -2.45 -1.76 4.62
CA PHE A 31 -1.03 -2.11 4.59
C PHE A 31 -0.23 -1.18 3.69
N LEU A 32 -0.71 -0.95 2.46
CA LEU A 32 -0.10 -0.03 1.51
C LEU A 32 -0.11 1.40 2.05
N GLY A 33 -1.21 1.86 2.65
CA GLY A 33 -1.31 3.20 3.25
C GLY A 33 -0.35 3.41 4.43
N ALA A 34 -0.11 2.38 5.24
CA ALA A 34 0.94 2.41 6.26
C ALA A 34 2.33 2.50 5.64
N ARG A 35 2.56 1.79 4.53
CA ARG A 35 3.82 1.78 3.79
C ARG A 35 4.13 3.15 3.15
N THR A 36 3.11 3.88 2.69
CA THR A 36 3.29 5.19 2.05
C THR A 36 3.55 6.34 3.03
N GLY A 37 3.45 6.08 4.34
CA GLY A 37 3.67 7.07 5.39
C GLY A 37 2.40 7.75 5.91
N GLY A 38 1.22 7.32 5.46
CA GLY A 38 -0.07 7.95 5.82
C GLY A 38 -0.67 7.44 7.13
N SER A 39 -0.25 6.29 7.66
CA SER A 39 -0.72 5.83 8.96
C SER A 39 0.46 5.55 9.90
N ARG A 40 0.86 6.57 10.67
CA ARG A 40 1.33 6.28 12.03
C ARG A 40 0.20 5.46 12.68
N ARG A 41 0.43 4.16 12.88
CA ARG A 41 -0.29 3.44 13.94
C ARG A 41 -0.01 4.26 15.21
N LYS A 42 -0.98 5.03 15.69
CA LYS A 42 -1.00 5.43 17.10
C LYS A 42 -0.98 4.09 17.84
N ARG A 43 0.19 3.71 18.37
CA ARG A 43 0.27 2.71 19.41
C ARG A 43 -0.39 3.40 20.61
N GLY A 44 -1.68 3.14 20.76
CA GLY A 44 -2.36 3.31 22.04
C GLY A 44 -1.98 2.14 22.92
#